data_AF-A0A2M7UIH9-F1
#
_entry.id   AF-A0A2M7UIH9-F1
#
_cell.length_a   1.000
_cell.length_b   1.000
_cell.length_c   1.000
_cell.angle_alpha   90.00
_cell.angle_beta   90.00
_cell.angle_gamma   90.00
#
_symmetry.space_group_name_H-M   'P 1'
#
loop_
_entity.id
_entity.type
_entity.pdbx_description
1 polymer ?
#
loop_
_entity_poly.entity_id
_entity_poly.type
_entity_poly.pdbx_seq_one_letter_code
_entity_poly.pdbx_strand_id
1 'polypeptide(L)'
;LNLITVIAYDNSPNHNSKIGVLAVNCPTQAEINQGLNMTASFQNYPNPFNPETWIPYQLSESSNVVVSIYDMRGCLVKKLDIGYQETGKYVDKNKAAYWDGWNDVGELVSSGVYFYNIQAGAFTAIKKMVIQK
;
A
#
# COMPACT_ATOMS: atom_id res chain seq x y z
N LEU A 1 -21.05 -5.30 13.69
CA LEU A 1 -20.66 -5.53 15.10
C LEU A 1 -21.68 -6.45 15.74
N ASN A 2 -21.30 -7.70 16.05
CA ASN A 2 -22.12 -8.55 16.91
C ASN A 2 -21.70 -8.29 18.35
N LEU A 3 -22.59 -7.70 19.16
CA LEU A 3 -22.34 -7.57 20.60
C LEU A 3 -22.40 -8.97 21.22
N ILE A 4 -21.29 -9.40 21.82
CA ILE A 4 -21.30 -10.56 22.71
C ILE A 4 -21.45 -10.01 24.12
N THR A 5 -22.55 -10.38 24.76
CA THR A 5 -22.83 -10.02 26.15
C THR A 5 -22.22 -11.09 27.05
N VAL A 6 -21.09 -10.77 27.68
CA VAL A 6 -20.49 -11.64 28.70
C VAL A 6 -21.14 -11.32 30.04
N ILE A 7 -21.75 -12.33 30.66
CA ILE A 7 -22.35 -12.20 31.98
C ILE A 7 -21.39 -12.81 33.00
N ALA A 8 -20.97 -11.99 33.97
CA ALA A 8 -20.19 -12.47 35.12
C ALA A 8 -21.13 -12.85 36.27
N TYR A 9 -20.90 -14.03 36.85
CA TYR A 9 -21.61 -14.54 38.03
C TYR A 9 -20.67 -14.60 39.23
N ASP A 10 -21.20 -14.32 40.42
CA ASP A 10 -20.55 -14.75 41.66
C ASP A 10 -20.63 -16.27 41.76
N ASN A 11 -19.52 -16.93 42.09
CA ASN A 11 -19.47 -18.37 42.32
C ASN A 11 -19.17 -18.70 43.79
N SER A 12 -19.41 -17.77 44.72
CA SER A 12 -19.29 -18.07 46.14
C SER A 12 -20.36 -19.09 46.59
N PRO A 13 -20.05 -19.98 47.54
CA PRO A 13 -20.92 -21.12 47.90
C PRO A 13 -22.37 -20.76 48.30
N ASN A 14 -22.63 -19.50 48.65
CA ASN A 14 -23.90 -19.03 49.21
C ASN A 14 -24.55 -17.88 48.42
N HIS A 15 -23.96 -17.44 47.30
CA HIS A 15 -24.55 -16.39 46.45
C HIS A 15 -24.32 -16.68 44.96
N ASN A 16 -25.40 -16.98 44.24
CA ASN A 16 -25.42 -17.04 42.76
C ASN A 16 -26.12 -15.79 42.21
N SER A 17 -25.55 -14.61 42.45
CA SER A 17 -26.07 -13.35 41.89
C SER A 17 -25.23 -12.92 40.69
N LYS A 18 -25.89 -12.31 39.70
CA LYS A 18 -25.25 -11.72 38.53
C LYS A 18 -24.49 -10.47 38.97
N ILE A 19 -23.16 -10.47 38.87
CA ILE A 19 -22.31 -9.35 39.33
C ILE A 19 -22.17 -8.27 38.25
N GLY A 20 -22.20 -8.63 36.97
CA GLY A 20 -21.98 -7.65 35.91
C GLY A 20 -22.29 -8.14 34.50
N VAL A 21 -22.42 -7.17 33.61
CA VAL A 21 -22.55 -7.38 32.17
C VAL A 21 -21.45 -6.61 31.48
N LEU A 22 -20.57 -7.32 30.76
CA LEU A 22 -19.60 -6.70 29.87
C LEU A 22 -20.05 -6.95 28.43
N ALA A 23 -20.40 -5.87 27.73
CA ALA A 23 -20.56 -5.92 26.29
C ALA A 23 -19.16 -5.90 25.65
N VAL A 24 -18.78 -7.01 25.03
CA VAL A 24 -17.53 -7.10 24.26
C VAL A 24 -17.89 -7.00 22.79
N ASN A 25 -17.28 -6.03 22.10
CA ASN A 25 -17.32 -6.01 20.64
C ASN A 25 -16.41 -7.14 20.13
N CYS A 26 -17.01 -8.15 19.52
CA CYS A 26 -16.28 -9.22 18.86
C CYS A 26 -16.16 -8.88 17.36
N PRO A 27 -14.94 -8.78 16.80
CA PRO A 27 -14.78 -8.56 15.37
C PRO A 27 -15.35 -9.76 14.61
N THR A 28 -16.09 -9.47 13.55
CA THR A 28 -16.63 -10.44 12.60
C THR A 28 -15.52 -11.11 11.81
N GLN A 29 -15.80 -12.29 11.24
CA GLN A 29 -14.85 -12.98 10.37
C GLN A 29 -14.43 -12.13 9.16
N ALA A 30 -15.27 -11.20 8.71
CA ALA A 30 -14.95 -10.23 7.67
C ALA A 30 -13.90 -9.20 8.14
N GLU A 31 -13.97 -8.74 9.38
CA GLU A 31 -12.98 -7.84 10.00
C GLU A 31 -11.67 -8.57 10.30
N ILE A 32 -11.73 -9.86 10.65
CA ILE A 32 -10.54 -10.71 10.86
C ILE A 32 -9.83 -11.02 9.52
N ASN A 33 -10.60 -11.20 8.44
CA ASN A 33 -10.06 -11.52 7.12
C ASN A 33 -9.63 -10.30 6.30
N GLN A 34 -10.04 -9.09 6.71
CA GLN A 34 -9.45 -7.85 6.23
C GLN A 34 -8.08 -7.69 6.90
N GLY A 35 -7.05 -8.36 6.36
CA GLY A 35 -5.67 -7.95 6.63
C GLY A 35 -5.56 -6.44 6.44
N LEU A 36 -4.91 -5.75 7.38
CA LEU A 36 -4.89 -4.28 7.49
C LEU A 36 -4.89 -3.64 6.09
N ASN A 37 -6.03 -3.02 5.72
CA ASN A 37 -6.14 -2.35 4.43
C ASN A 37 -5.31 -1.06 4.53
N MET A 38 -4.02 -1.18 4.26
CA MET A 38 -3.06 -0.09 4.37
C MET A 38 -2.60 0.34 2.98
N THR A 39 -2.40 1.64 2.83
CA THR A 39 -1.69 2.16 1.68
C THR A 39 -0.26 1.63 1.69
N ALA A 40 0.18 1.08 0.56
CA ALA A 40 1.46 0.39 0.44
C ALA A 40 2.02 0.50 -0.97
N SER A 41 3.33 0.32 -1.07
CA SER A 41 4.07 0.28 -2.33
C SER A 41 4.92 -0.98 -2.38
N PHE A 42 5.00 -1.62 -3.54
CA PHE A 42 5.70 -2.89 -3.75
C PHE A 42 6.83 -2.76 -4.77
N GLN A 43 7.74 -3.73 -4.81
CA GLN A 43 8.86 -3.70 -5.75
C GLN A 43 8.35 -3.58 -7.19
N ASN A 44 9.00 -2.75 -8.00
CA ASN A 44 8.69 -2.67 -9.42
C ASN A 44 8.91 -4.04 -10.10
N TYR A 45 8.15 -4.33 -11.14
CA TYR A 45 8.28 -5.57 -11.89
C TYR A 45 8.27 -5.29 -13.40
N PRO A 46 9.18 -5.90 -14.18
CA PRO A 46 10.33 -6.67 -13.71
C PRO A 46 11.35 -5.79 -12.96
N ASN A 47 12.25 -6.41 -12.19
CA ASN A 47 13.42 -5.76 -11.59
C ASN A 47 14.55 -6.79 -11.39
N PRO A 48 15.68 -6.72 -12.13
CA PRO A 48 16.02 -5.69 -13.11
C PRO A 48 15.07 -5.65 -14.32
N PHE A 49 14.98 -4.50 -15.00
CA PHE A 49 14.10 -4.32 -16.16
C PHE A 49 14.80 -3.74 -17.39
N ASN A 50 14.16 -3.92 -18.56
CA ASN A 50 14.65 -3.48 -19.87
C ASN A 50 13.51 -3.29 -20.91
N PRO A 51 13.27 -2.08 -21.42
CA PRO A 51 13.42 -0.79 -20.75
C PRO A 51 12.21 -0.45 -19.87
N GLU A 52 11.16 -1.28 -19.87
CA GLU A 52 9.89 -1.00 -19.22
C GLU A 52 9.69 -1.72 -17.88
N THR A 53 8.96 -1.10 -16.96
CA THR A 53 8.58 -1.67 -15.68
C THR A 53 7.25 -1.09 -15.21
N TRP A 54 6.57 -1.80 -14.33
CA TRP A 54 5.42 -1.26 -13.60
C TRP A 54 5.66 -1.25 -12.10
N ILE A 55 5.09 -0.27 -11.43
CA ILE A 55 5.28 0.04 -10.02
C ILE A 55 3.95 -0.24 -9.31
N PRO A 56 3.79 -1.44 -8.73
CA PRO A 56 2.59 -1.83 -8.02
C PRO A 56 2.41 -1.09 -6.69
N TYR A 57 1.16 -0.73 -6.38
CA TYR A 57 0.78 -0.09 -5.13
C TYR A 57 -0.64 -0.49 -4.69
N GLN A 58 -0.96 -0.18 -3.44
CA GLN A 58 -2.29 -0.34 -2.86
C GLN A 58 -2.66 0.95 -2.15
N LEU A 59 -3.93 1.34 -2.27
CA LEU A 59 -4.53 2.48 -1.58
C LEU A 59 -5.55 1.96 -0.58
N SER A 60 -5.41 2.37 0.69
CA SER A 60 -6.43 2.14 1.72
C SER A 60 -7.59 3.12 1.63
N GLU A 61 -7.34 4.27 1.01
CA GLU A 61 -8.28 5.37 0.79
C GLU A 61 -7.98 6.01 -0.57
N SER A 62 -9.00 6.54 -1.22
CA SER A 62 -8.83 7.23 -2.51
C SER A 62 -7.93 8.46 -2.36
N SER A 63 -6.97 8.63 -3.26
CA SER A 63 -6.00 9.73 -3.17
C SER A 63 -5.37 10.06 -4.52
N ASN A 64 -4.76 11.24 -4.62
CA ASN A 64 -3.91 11.58 -5.75
C ASN A 64 -2.57 10.82 -5.64
N VAL A 65 -2.19 10.14 -6.71
CA VAL A 65 -0.97 9.33 -6.79
C VAL A 65 0.04 9.98 -7.74
N VAL A 66 1.25 10.18 -7.24
CA VAL A 66 2.38 10.69 -8.02
C VAL A 66 3.57 9.76 -7.81
N VAL A 67 4.23 9.37 -8.89
CA VAL A 67 5.50 8.64 -8.83
C VAL A 67 6.61 9.51 -9.41
N SER A 68 7.64 9.78 -8.62
CA SER A 68 8.84 10.50 -9.06
C SER A 68 10.02 9.55 -9.10
N ILE A 69 10.76 9.53 -10.20
CA ILE A 69 11.89 8.62 -10.42
C ILE A 69 13.17 9.44 -10.44
N TYR A 70 14.18 8.96 -9.72
CA TYR A 70 15.45 9.63 -9.49
C TYR A 70 16.63 8.72 -9.86
N ASP A 71 17.72 9.33 -10.30
CA ASP A 71 19.01 8.64 -10.43
C ASP A 71 19.73 8.51 -9.07
N MET A 72 20.91 7.88 -9.06
CA MET A 72 21.71 7.70 -7.84
C MET A 72 22.25 9.00 -7.22
N ARG A 73 22.23 10.12 -7.97
CA ARG A 73 22.63 11.45 -7.48
C ARG A 73 21.44 12.20 -6.88
N GLY A 74 20.24 11.63 -6.94
CA GLY A 74 19.00 12.27 -6.52
C GLY A 74 18.43 13.24 -7.56
N CYS A 75 18.94 13.24 -8.79
CA CYS A 75 18.37 14.04 -9.87
C CYS A 75 17.05 13.43 -10.34
N LEU A 76 16.01 14.25 -10.50
CA LEU A 76 14.73 13.81 -11.05
C LEU A 76 14.92 13.42 -12.52
N VAL A 77 14.48 12.20 -12.85
CA VAL A 77 14.56 11.60 -14.18
C VAL A 77 13.20 11.63 -14.88
N LYS A 78 12.15 11.28 -14.13
CA LYS A 78 10.78 11.20 -14.65
C LYS A 78 9.78 11.48 -13.55
N LYS A 79 8.70 12.21 -13.87
CA LYS A 79 7.51 12.29 -13.03
C LYS A 79 6.31 11.65 -13.74
N LEU A 80 5.68 10.68 -13.10
CA LEU A 80 4.44 10.05 -13.53
C LEU A 80 3.30 10.61 -12.67
N ASP A 81 2.49 11.48 -13.25
CA ASP A 81 1.29 12.02 -12.60
C ASP A 81 0.10 11.11 -12.88
N ILE A 82 -0.16 10.17 -11.96
CA ILE A 82 -1.22 9.17 -12.11
C ILE A 82 -2.59 9.78 -11.79
N GLY A 83 -2.62 10.91 -11.07
CA GLY A 83 -3.83 11.62 -10.69
C GLY A 83 -4.63 10.90 -9.59
N TYR A 84 -5.91 11.25 -9.50
CA TYR A 84 -6.82 10.70 -8.49
C TYR A 84 -7.14 9.24 -8.76
N GLN A 85 -6.94 8.40 -7.75
CA GLN A 85 -7.16 6.96 -7.81
C GLN A 85 -8.08 6.55 -6.66
N GLU A 86 -9.01 5.63 -6.93
CA GLU A 86 -9.91 5.08 -5.92
C GLU A 86 -9.18 4.11 -4.97
N THR A 87 -9.75 3.86 -3.80
CA THR A 87 -9.27 2.79 -2.91
C THR A 87 -9.19 1.46 -3.66
N GLY A 88 -8.07 0.74 -3.52
CA GLY A 88 -7.90 -0.51 -4.26
C GLY A 88 -6.46 -0.96 -4.42
N LYS A 89 -6.30 -2.11 -5.07
CA LYS A 89 -4.99 -2.71 -5.42
C LYS A 89 -4.68 -2.46 -6.90
N TYR A 90 -3.52 -1.89 -7.14
CA TYR A 90 -2.98 -1.55 -8.45
C TYR A 90 -1.73 -2.40 -8.69
N VAL A 91 -1.90 -3.72 -8.72
CA VAL A 91 -0.81 -4.71 -8.74
C VAL A 91 -0.56 -5.34 -10.11
N ASP A 92 -1.54 -5.25 -11.01
CA ASP A 92 -1.45 -5.77 -12.38
C ASP A 92 -0.82 -4.73 -13.32
N LYS A 93 -0.12 -5.20 -14.37
CA LYS A 93 0.56 -4.34 -15.37
C LYS A 93 -0.34 -3.24 -15.95
N ASN A 94 -1.64 -3.53 -16.13
CA ASN A 94 -2.59 -2.60 -16.72
C ASN A 94 -3.10 -1.51 -15.76
N LYS A 95 -2.83 -1.63 -14.46
CA LYS A 95 -3.33 -0.73 -13.41
C LYS A 95 -2.22 -0.04 -12.64
N ALA A 96 -1.09 -0.73 -12.47
CA ALA A 96 0.09 -0.18 -11.81
C ALA A 96 0.64 1.04 -12.57
N ALA A 97 1.40 1.88 -11.87
CA ALA A 97 2.08 2.99 -12.53
C ALA A 97 3.14 2.45 -13.49
N TYR A 98 3.17 2.94 -14.72
CA TYR A 98 4.03 2.41 -15.78
C TYR A 98 5.17 3.37 -16.11
N TRP A 99 6.37 2.84 -16.27
CA TRP A 99 7.52 3.56 -16.79
C TRP A 99 8.16 2.81 -17.95
N ASP A 100 8.39 3.51 -19.04
CA ASP A 100 8.97 3.02 -20.30
C ASP A 100 10.50 3.16 -20.37
N GLY A 101 11.14 3.68 -19.32
CA GLY A 101 12.58 3.90 -19.29
C GLY A 101 13.04 5.19 -19.97
N TRP A 102 12.13 6.09 -20.33
CA TRP A 102 12.48 7.41 -20.87
C TRP A 102 12.48 8.47 -19.77
N ASN A 103 13.33 9.48 -19.90
CA ASN A 103 13.32 10.67 -19.05
C ASN A 103 12.33 11.73 -19.55
N ASP A 104 12.23 12.87 -18.88
CA ASP A 104 11.31 13.96 -19.28
C ASP A 104 11.74 14.74 -20.53
N VAL A 105 12.98 14.60 -20.99
CA VAL A 105 13.47 15.21 -22.24
C VAL A 105 13.38 14.26 -23.44
N GLY A 106 12.79 13.07 -23.25
CA GLY A 106 12.59 12.11 -24.34
C GLY A 106 13.85 11.34 -24.71
N GLU A 107 14.70 11.02 -23.73
CA GLU A 107 15.86 10.13 -23.91
C GLU A 107 15.73 8.87 -23.07
N LEU A 108 16.17 7.74 -23.62
CA LEU A 108 16.28 6.48 -22.90
C LEU A 108 17.38 6.57 -21.83
N VAL A 109 17.02 6.25 -20.58
CA VAL A 109 17.98 6.30 -19.47
C VAL A 109 18.98 5.13 -19.53
N SER A 110 20.18 5.29 -19.00
CA SER A 110 21.23 4.26 -19.02
C SER A 110 20.97 3.11 -18.03
N SER A 111 21.59 1.95 -18.24
CA SER A 111 21.65 0.88 -17.23
C SER A 111 22.23 1.42 -15.91
N GLY A 112 21.69 0.97 -14.78
CA GLY A 112 22.12 1.46 -13.48
C GLY A 112 21.06 1.35 -12.39
N VAL A 113 21.34 1.98 -11.25
CA VAL A 113 20.44 2.03 -10.10
C VAL A 113 19.64 3.33 -10.14
N TYR A 114 18.34 3.19 -9.94
CA TYR A 114 17.38 4.27 -9.84
C TYR A 114 16.55 4.10 -8.58
N PHE A 115 15.85 5.14 -8.18
CA PHE A 115 14.90 5.10 -7.08
C PHE A 115 13.58 5.70 -7.54
N TYR A 116 12.46 5.07 -7.21
CA TYR A 116 11.18 5.77 -7.29
C TYR A 116 10.73 6.19 -5.89
N ASN A 117 10.08 7.34 -5.80
CA ASN A 117 9.26 7.78 -4.69
C ASN A 117 7.81 7.79 -5.16
N ILE A 118 6.94 7.05 -4.47
CA ILE A 118 5.49 7.15 -4.66
C ILE A 118 4.88 7.94 -3.51
N GLN A 119 4.01 8.88 -3.86
CA GLN A 119 3.22 9.65 -2.93
C GLN A 119 1.73 9.39 -3.19
N ALA A 120 0.98 9.05 -2.14
CA ALA A 120 -0.46 8.82 -2.18
C ALA A 120 -1.10 9.44 -0.92
N GLY A 121 -1.63 10.65 -1.03
CA GLY A 121 -2.07 11.43 0.14
C GLY A 121 -0.89 11.67 1.11
N ALA A 122 -1.03 11.23 2.37
CA ALA A 122 0.01 11.32 3.39
C ALA A 122 1.05 10.18 3.31
N PHE A 123 0.77 9.12 2.55
CA PHE A 123 1.69 8.01 2.38
C PHE A 123 2.81 8.39 1.41
N THR A 124 4.05 8.07 1.79
CA THR A 124 5.22 8.14 0.91
C THR A 124 6.08 6.90 1.09
N ALA A 125 6.62 6.37 -0.01
CA ALA A 125 7.55 5.25 0.02
C ALA A 125 8.57 5.38 -1.10
N ILE A 126 9.82 5.05 -0.79
CA ILE A 126 10.92 5.02 -1.74
C ILE A 126 11.38 3.58 -1.91
N LYS A 127 11.61 3.14 -3.16
CA LYS A 127 12.29 1.87 -3.44
C LYS A 127 13.31 1.99 -4.56
N LYS A 128 14.33 1.14 -4.45
CA LYS A 128 15.38 0.96 -5.45
C LYS A 128 14.86 0.17 -6.64
N MET A 129 15.25 0.57 -7.84
CA MET A 129 15.06 -0.16 -9.10
C MET A 129 16.41 -0.34 -9.81
N VAL A 130 16.52 -1.36 -10.64
CA VAL A 130 17.72 -1.65 -11.44
C VAL A 130 17.34 -1.76 -12.91
N ILE A 131 18.00 -0.98 -13.76
CA ILE A 131 17.88 -1.07 -15.22
C ILE A 131 19.07 -1.86 -15.75
N GLN A 132 18.78 -2.85 -16.59
CA GLN A 132 19.80 -3.66 -17.25
C GLN A 132 19.45 -3.82 -18.73
N LYS A 133 20.09 -3.01 -19.58
CA LYS A 133 20.01 -3.12 -21.05
C LYS A 133 20.93 -4.18 -21.62
#